data_AF-X1KKF6-F1
#
_entry.id   AF-X1KKF6-F1
#
_cell.length_a   1.000
_cell.length_b   1.000
_cell.length_c   1.000
_cell.angle_alpha   90.00
_cell.angle_beta   90.00
_cell.angle_gamma   90.00
#
_symmetry.space_group_name_H-M   'P 1'
#
loop_
_entity.id
_entity.type
_entity.pdbx_description
1 polymer ?
#
loop_
_entity_poly.entity_id
_entity_poly.type
_entity_poly.pdbx_seq_one_letter_code
_entity_poly.pdbx_strand_id
1 'polypeptide(L)'
;MTEKEWMEDVKKRLEQEESFLKNNIFFSTSGRIPYSFEVLDYLNDKPEGKNIIRYATDLLVFQKKDNEKWKPRIIIEGKINSVTTHDAITYS
;
A
#
# COMPACT_ATOMS: atom_id res chain seq x y z
N MET A 1 -19.11 0.10 -13.04
CA MET A 1 -18.00 -0.39 -12.22
C MET A 1 -17.29 0.81 -11.63
N THR A 2 -17.15 0.86 -10.31
CA THR A 2 -16.36 1.85 -9.58
C THR A 2 -14.88 1.42 -9.51
N GLU A 3 -13.97 2.33 -9.17
CA GLU A 3 -12.55 2.01 -8.96
C GLU A 3 -12.36 0.91 -7.90
N LYS A 4 -13.14 0.97 -6.82
CA LYS A 4 -13.15 -0.06 -5.78
C LYS A 4 -13.59 -1.43 -6.31
N GLU A 5 -14.70 -1.48 -7.04
CA GLU A 5 -15.18 -2.74 -7.64
C GLU A 5 -14.15 -3.31 -8.62
N TRP A 6 -13.52 -2.42 -9.41
CA TRP A 6 -12.47 -2.81 -10.33
C TRP A 6 -11.25 -3.40 -9.60
N MET A 7 -10.80 -2.80 -8.50
CA MET A 7 -9.66 -3.31 -7.71
C MET A 7 -9.97 -4.62 -7.00
N GLU A 8 -11.21 -4.85 -6.57
CA GLU A 8 -11.62 -6.17 -6.07
C GLU A 8 -11.56 -7.24 -7.16
N ASP A 9 -11.95 -6.92 -8.38
CA ASP A 9 -11.86 -7.85 -9.51
C ASP A 9 -10.40 -8.11 -9.92
N VAL A 10 -9.55 -7.08 -9.89
CA VAL A 10 -8.09 -7.23 -10.09
C VAL A 10 -7.50 -8.14 -9.01
N LYS A 11 -7.84 -7.91 -7.73
CA LYS A 11 -7.40 -8.74 -6.62
C LYS A 11 -7.75 -10.21 -6.85
N LYS A 12 -9.01 -10.52 -7.17
CA LYS A 12 -9.45 -11.91 -7.41
C LYS A 12 -8.66 -12.58 -8.53
N ARG A 13 -8.35 -11.86 -9.61
CA ARG A 13 -7.54 -12.39 -10.72
C ARG A 13 -6.11 -12.67 -10.29
N LEU A 14 -5.50 -11.77 -9.52
CA LEU A 14 -4.15 -11.96 -8.99
C LEU A 14 -4.10 -13.15 -8.00
N GLU A 15 -5.13 -13.33 -7.18
CA GLU A 15 -5.22 -14.45 -6.23
C GLU A 15 -5.33 -15.82 -6.91
N GLN A 16 -5.72 -15.88 -8.20
CA GLN A 16 -5.75 -17.13 -8.97
C GLN A 16 -4.35 -17.61 -9.41
N GLU A 17 -3.35 -16.74 -9.38
CA GLU A 17 -1.99 -17.08 -9.80
C GLU A 17 -1.24 -17.79 -8.66
N GLU A 18 -1.09 -19.12 -8.77
CA GLU A 18 -0.40 -19.94 -7.75
C GLU A 18 1.04 -19.48 -7.47
N SER A 19 1.68 -18.85 -8.45
CA SER A 19 3.05 -18.35 -8.31
C SER A 19 3.17 -17.32 -7.19
N PHE A 20 2.15 -16.50 -6.94
CA PHE A 20 2.15 -15.53 -5.85
C PHE A 20 2.07 -16.22 -4.50
N LEU A 21 1.17 -17.20 -4.34
CA LEU A 21 1.05 -17.96 -3.10
C LEU A 21 2.35 -18.71 -2.77
N LYS A 22 2.99 -19.34 -3.77
CA LYS A 22 4.29 -20.02 -3.62
C LYS A 22 5.40 -19.06 -3.13
N ASN A 23 5.28 -17.78 -3.43
CA ASN A 23 6.22 -16.73 -3.02
C ASN A 23 5.75 -15.95 -1.77
N ASN A 24 4.69 -16.41 -1.08
CA ASN A 24 4.07 -15.72 0.07
C ASN A 24 3.62 -14.29 -0.26
N ILE A 25 3.16 -14.04 -1.48
CA ILE A 25 2.61 -12.76 -1.93
C ILE A 25 1.09 -12.78 -1.79
N PHE A 26 0.54 -11.71 -1.22
CA PHE A 26 -0.87 -11.54 -0.88
C PHE A 26 -1.35 -10.13 -1.24
N PHE A 27 -2.68 -9.98 -1.26
CA PHE A 27 -3.37 -8.82 -1.83
C PHE A 27 -4.43 -8.28 -0.86
N SER A 28 -4.60 -6.96 -0.78
CA SER A 28 -5.63 -6.31 0.06
C SER A 28 -6.11 -4.99 -0.52
N THR A 29 -7.42 -4.84 -0.69
CA THR A 29 -8.11 -3.70 -1.34
C THR A 29 -8.56 -2.59 -0.38
N SER A 30 -8.00 -2.57 0.82
CA SER A 30 -8.37 -1.62 1.89
C SER A 30 -7.25 -1.46 2.91
N GLY A 31 -6.00 -1.70 2.48
CA GLY A 31 -4.83 -1.58 3.33
C GLY A 31 -4.56 -0.13 3.70
N ARG A 32 -4.46 0.16 5.01
CA ARG A 32 -3.93 1.44 5.51
C ARG A 32 -2.48 1.31 5.93
N ILE A 33 -1.58 1.91 5.16
CA ILE A 33 -0.14 1.74 5.35
C ILE A 33 0.51 3.03 5.86
N PRO A 34 1.37 2.94 6.89
CA PRO A 34 2.18 4.06 7.33
C PRO A 34 3.29 4.34 6.31
N TYR A 35 3.10 5.31 5.42
CA TYR A 35 4.11 5.72 4.43
C TYR A 35 4.72 7.09 4.70
N SER A 36 4.12 7.88 5.60
CA SER A 36 4.66 9.17 5.99
C SER A 36 4.69 9.30 7.50
N PHE A 37 5.57 10.15 7.99
CA PHE A 37 5.56 10.58 9.37
C PHE A 37 5.99 12.04 9.46
N GLU A 38 5.47 12.71 10.47
CA GLU A 38 5.90 14.03 10.88
C GLU A 38 6.90 13.87 12.05
N VAL A 39 8.03 14.56 11.95
CA VAL A 39 8.94 14.71 13.10
C VAL A 39 8.36 15.80 13.99
N LEU A 40 8.13 15.49 15.26
CA LEU A 40 7.47 16.41 16.18
C LEU A 40 8.47 17.36 16.85
N ASP A 41 9.64 16.83 17.24
CA ASP A 41 10.65 17.56 17.99
C ASP A 41 12.07 17.22 17.49
N TYR A 42 13.07 18.01 17.89
CA TYR A 42 14.48 17.76 17.62
C TYR A 42 15.32 17.97 18.88
N LEU A 43 16.25 17.05 19.15
CA LEU A 43 17.25 17.18 20.20
C LEU A 43 18.65 16.90 19.64
N ASN A 44 19.55 17.87 19.73
CA ASN A 44 20.92 17.79 19.18
C ASN A 44 20.93 17.34 17.70
N ASP A 45 20.11 18.00 16.86
CA ASP A 45 19.91 17.70 15.43
C ASP A 45 19.46 16.27 15.11
N LYS A 46 18.90 15.56 16.10
CA LYS A 46 18.28 14.25 15.91
C LYS A 46 16.76 14.39 16.06
N PRO A 47 15.97 13.80 15.14
CA PRO A 47 14.53 13.82 15.25
C PRO A 47 14.07 13.04 16.49
N GLU A 48 13.27 13.69 17.33
CA GLU A 48 12.58 13.09 18.47
C GLU A 48 11.07 13.18 18.28
N GLY A 49 10.36 12.12 18.70
CA GLY A 49 8.92 12.03 18.46
C GLY A 49 8.57 11.85 16.97
N LYS A 50 7.59 11.00 16.70
CA LYS A 50 7.08 10.80 15.34
C LYS A 50 5.58 10.63 15.38
N ASN A 51 4.87 11.39 14.56
CA ASN A 51 3.47 11.14 14.28
C ASN A 51 3.38 10.36 12.97
N ILE A 52 2.91 9.11 13.04
CA ILE A 52 2.84 8.21 11.89
C ILE A 52 1.51 8.45 11.15
N ILE A 53 1.61 8.82 9.88
CA ILE A 53 0.46 9.09 9.01
C ILE A 53 0.21 7.88 8.10
N ARG A 54 -1.03 7.39 8.09
CA ARG A 54 -1.45 6.20 7.34
C ARG A 54 -2.35 6.60 6.18
N TYR A 55 -2.05 6.08 4.99
CA TYR A 55 -2.83 6.32 3.79
C TYR A 55 -3.62 5.07 3.43
N ALA A 56 -4.85 5.26 2.97
CA ALA A 56 -5.63 4.19 2.37
C ALA A 56 -5.12 3.96 0.95
N THR A 57 -4.99 2.70 0.58
CA THR A 57 -4.57 2.26 -0.75
C THR A 57 -5.70 1.50 -1.40
N ASP A 58 -5.87 1.62 -2.72
CA ASP A 58 -6.90 0.87 -3.43
C ASP A 58 -6.56 -0.62 -3.54
N LEU A 59 -5.28 -0.97 -3.75
CA LEU A 59 -4.79 -2.34 -3.70
C LEU A 59 -3.33 -2.41 -3.22
N LEU A 60 -3.12 -3.05 -2.08
CA LEU A 60 -1.83 -3.40 -1.52
C LEU A 60 -1.41 -4.80 -1.95
N VAL A 61 -0.21 -4.90 -2.54
CA VAL A 61 0.52 -6.15 -2.73
C VAL A 61 1.61 -6.25 -1.67
N PHE A 62 1.57 -7.31 -0.87
CA PHE A 62 2.52 -7.51 0.22
C PHE A 62 3.03 -8.94 0.27
N GLN A 63 4.27 -9.08 0.77
CA GLN A 63 4.87 -10.38 0.99
C GLN A 63 4.95 -10.67 2.48
N LYS A 64 4.39 -11.80 2.93
CA LYS A 64 4.58 -12.29 4.30
C LYS A 64 5.99 -12.87 4.47
N LYS A 65 6.70 -12.43 5.50
CA LYS A 65 7.96 -13.04 5.94
C LYS A 65 7.70 -14.15 6.95
N ASP A 66 6.74 -13.93 7.85
CA ASP A 66 6.25 -14.87 8.84
C ASP A 66 4.77 -14.54 9.17
N ASN A 67 4.24 -15.05 10.28
CA ASN A 67 2.83 -14.87 10.68
C ASN A 67 2.49 -13.41 11.06
N GLU A 68 3.45 -12.62 11.52
CA GLU A 68 3.25 -11.26 12.01
C GLU A 68 3.86 -10.21 11.08
N LYS A 69 4.99 -10.55 10.44
CA LYS A 69 5.77 -9.64 9.63
C LYS A 69 5.49 -9.83 8.16
N TRP A 70 5.25 -8.70 7.52
CA TRP A 70 5.13 -8.60 6.07
C TRP A 70 5.89 -7.37 5.58
N LYS A 71 6.16 -7.32 4.28
CA LYS A 71 6.74 -6.15 3.61
C LYS A 71 5.85 -5.73 2.46
N PRO A 72 5.60 -4.42 2.26
CA PRO A 72 4.95 -3.97 1.05
C PRO A 72 5.82 -4.29 -0.16
N ARG A 73 5.20 -4.62 -1.28
CA ARG A 73 5.89 -4.83 -2.55
C ARG A 73 5.47 -3.78 -3.56
N ILE A 74 4.16 -3.62 -3.74
CA ILE A 74 3.58 -2.71 -4.71
C ILE A 74 2.32 -2.13 -4.08
N ILE A 75 2.11 -0.84 -4.27
CA ILE A 75 0.81 -0.19 -4.07
C ILE A 75 0.25 0.08 -5.46
N ILE A 76 -1.01 -0.24 -5.66
CA ILE A 76 -1.73 -0.01 -6.90
C ILE A 76 -2.89 0.92 -6.57
N GLU A 77 -2.93 2.08 -7.21
CA GLU A 77 -4.09 2.99 -7.16
C GLU A 77 -4.85 2.89 -8.48
N GLY A 78 -6.15 2.60 -8.38
CA GLY A 78 -7.01 2.41 -9.53
C GLY A 78 -7.61 3.74 -9.94
N LYS A 79 -7.46 4.14 -11.21
CA LYS A 79 -8.14 5.32 -11.76
C LYS A 79 -8.95 4.97 -13.00
N ILE A 80 -10.21 5.40 -13.04
CA ILE A 80 -11.07 5.29 -14.22
C ILE A 80 -11.03 6.63 -14.99
N ASN A 81 -10.97 6.56 -16.32
CA ASN A 81 -10.94 7.68 -17.28
C ASN A 81 -9.67 8.54 -17.31
N SER A 82 -9.08 8.92 -16.17
CA SER A 82 -7.92 9.82 -16.16
C SER A 82 -7.03 9.65 -14.94
N VAL A 83 -5.72 9.87 -15.12
CA VAL A 83 -4.71 9.93 -14.06
C VAL A 83 -4.14 11.35 -14.00
N THR A 84 -4.02 11.93 -12.82
CA THR A 84 -3.41 13.25 -12.61
C THR A 84 -2.02 13.14 -11.98
N THR A 85 -1.24 14.22 -12.03
CA THR A 85 0.07 14.28 -11.35
C THR A 85 -0.03 14.12 -9.84
N HIS A 86 -1.12 14.57 -9.22
CA HIS A 86 -1.36 14.38 -7.79
C HIS A 86 -1.51 12.89 -7.45
N ASP A 87 -2.13 12.10 -8.34
CA ASP A 87 -2.28 10.65 -8.14
C ASP A 87 -0.93 9.92 -8.17
N ALA A 88 0.06 10.45 -8.91
CA ALA A 88 1.39 9.84 -9.07
C ALA A 88 2.39 10.18 -7.95
N ILE A 89 2.20 11.31 -7.25
CA ILE A 89 3.16 11.82 -6.26
C ILE A 89 2.96 11.23 -4.85
N THR A 90 1.78 10.65 -4.56
CA THR A 90 1.33 10.24 -3.22
C THR A 90 2.27 9.28 -2.47
N TYR A 91 3.20 8.63 -3.16
CA TYR A 91 4.12 7.63 -2.57
C TYR A 91 5.60 7.85 -2.92
N SER A 92 6.00 9.10 -3.23
CA SER A 92 7.39 9.47 -3.59
C SER A 92 8.33 9.45 -2.39
#